data_AF-A0A538RYN1-F1
#
_entry.id   AF-A0A538RYN1-F1
#
_cell.length_a   1.000
_cell.length_b   1.000
_cell.length_c   1.000
_cell.angle_alpha   90.00
_cell.angle_beta   90.00
_cell.angle_gamma   90.00
#
_symmetry.space_group_name_H-M   'P 1'
#
loop_
_entity.id
_entity.type
_entity.pdbx_description
1 polymer ?
#
loop_
_entity_poly.entity_id
_entity_poly.type
_entity_poly.pdbx_seq_one_letter_code
_entity_poly.pdbx_strand_id
1 'polypeptide(L)' 'MRERYILRFTGRGAMPEAHLRQIHSLPGVTVLDKSPRMLLVEAPPDAVEQLAKALPGWTYSSEQTIQLPDPRPKLRSS' A
#
# COMPACT_ATOMS: atom_id res chain seq x y z
N MET A 1 -14.97 -1.35 8.58
CA MET A 1 -13.74 -0.59 8.88
C MET A 1 -12.89 -0.55 7.62
N ARG A 2 -12.23 0.58 7.34
CA ARG A 2 -11.31 0.71 6.21
C ARG A 2 -9.92 0.83 6.77
N GLU A 3 -8.98 0.11 6.17
CA GLU A 3 -7.59 0.09 6.59
C GLU A 3 -6.72 0.44 5.38
N ARG A 4 -5.51 0.91 5.66
CA ARG A 4 -4.54 1.26 4.63
C ARG A 4 -3.64 0.08 4.35
N TYR A 5 -3.49 -0.23 3.08
CA TYR A 5 -2.69 -1.33 2.59
C TYR A 5 -1.72 -0.82 1.53
N ILE A 6 -0.49 -1.30 1.61
CA ILE A 6 0.54 -1.09 0.63
C ILE A 6 0.51 -2.29 -0.32
N LEU A 7 0.06 -2.05 -1.54
CA LEU A 7 0.14 -3.00 -2.64
C LEU A 7 1.48 -2.85 -3.34
N ARG A 8 2.29 -3.89 -3.34
CA ARG A 8 3.59 -3.95 -4.02
C ARG A 8 3.49 -4.86 -5.23
N PHE A 9 3.90 -4.34 -6.37
CA PHE A 9 4.01 -5.11 -7.60
C PHE A 9 5.33 -5.88 -7.61
N THR A 10 5.26 -7.21 -7.65
CA THR A 10 6.42 -8.12 -7.70
C THR A 10 6.67 -8.70 -9.10
N GLY A 11 5.85 -8.32 -10.09
CA GLY A 11 6.06 -8.70 -11.49
C GLY A 11 7.32 -8.07 -12.11
N ARG A 12 7.78 -8.64 -13.24
CA ARG A 12 8.87 -8.06 -14.03
C ARG A 12 8.37 -6.87 -14.84
N GLY A 13 8.98 -5.71 -14.62
CA GLY A 13 8.73 -4.49 -15.40
C GLY A 13 8.06 -3.37 -14.62
N ALA A 14 7.47 -2.43 -15.35
CA ALA A 14 6.62 -1.39 -14.80
C ALA A 14 5.23 -1.95 -14.49
N MET A 15 4.56 -1.39 -13.50
CA MET A 15 3.18 -1.70 -13.18
C MET A 15 2.27 -1.47 -14.41
N PRO A 16 1.50 -2.47 -14.86
CA PRO A 16 0.53 -2.30 -15.94
C PRO A 16 -0.58 -1.33 -15.54
N GLU A 17 -0.89 -0.36 -16.40
CA GLU A 17 -2.04 0.54 -16.20
C GLU A 17 -3.38 -0.20 -16.08
N ALA A 18 -3.48 -1.39 -16.68
CA ALA A 18 -4.64 -2.26 -16.52
C ALA A 18 -4.91 -2.61 -15.05
N HIS A 19 -3.86 -2.89 -14.28
CA HIS A 19 -3.98 -3.19 -12.85
C HIS A 19 -4.43 -1.96 -12.06
N LEU A 20 -3.92 -0.77 -12.40
CA LEU A 20 -4.36 0.49 -11.79
C LEU A 20 -5.85 0.75 -12.02
N ARG A 21 -6.32 0.58 -13.27
CA ARG A 21 -7.76 0.72 -13.57
C ARG A 21 -8.60 -0.29 -12.81
N GLN A 22 -8.11 -1.52 -12.66
CA GLN A 22 -8.82 -2.55 -11.91
C GLN A 22 -8.95 -2.21 -10.43
N ILE A 23 -7.87 -1.72 -9.81
CA ILE A 23 -7.86 -1.23 -8.42
C ILE A 23 -8.82 -0.03 -8.27
N HIS A 24 -8.78 0.92 -9.20
CA HIS A 24 -9.63 2.11 -9.18
C HIS A 24 -11.10 1.82 -9.51
N SER A 25 -11.39 0.71 -10.20
CA SER A 25 -12.73 0.29 -10.55
C SER A 25 -13.43 -0.48 -9.42
N LEU A 26 -12.71 -0.85 -8.37
CA LEU A 26 -13.30 -1.60 -7.26
C LEU A 26 -14.03 -0.66 -6.29
N PRO A 27 -15.30 -0.94 -6.00
CA PRO A 27 -16.07 -0.13 -5.06
C PRO A 27 -15.49 -0.29 -3.65
N GLY A 28 -15.18 0.84 -3.00
CA GLY A 28 -14.64 0.87 -1.64
C GLY A 28 -13.12 0.79 -1.56
N VAL A 29 -12.40 0.83 -2.69
CA VAL A 29 -10.94 0.98 -2.74
C VAL A 29 -10.59 2.41 -3.15
N THR A 30 -9.83 3.10 -2.32
CA THR A 30 -9.35 4.46 -2.58
C THR A 30 -7.84 4.44 -2.69
N VAL A 31 -7.27 4.82 -3.83
CA VAL A 31 -5.81 4.96 -3.95
C VAL A 31 -5.38 6.26 -3.28
N LEU A 32 -4.62 6.15 -2.19
CA LEU A 32 -4.07 7.29 -1.45
C LEU A 32 -2.76 7.78 -2.06
N ASP A 33 -1.90 6.85 -2.48
CA ASP A 33 -0.60 7.18 -3.08
C ASP A 33 -0.24 6.20 -4.20
N LYS A 34 0.49 6.70 -5.20
CA LYS A 34 0.98 5.90 -6.32
C LYS A 34 2.47 6.05 -6.52
N SER A 35 3.14 4.91 -6.57
CA SER A 35 4.56 4.77 -6.87
C SER A 35 4.75 3.74 -8.01
N PRO A 36 5.90 3.74 -8.71
CA PRO A 36 6.12 2.89 -9.89
C PRO A 36 5.96 1.38 -9.66
N ARG A 37 6.15 0.94 -8.41
CA ARG A 37 6.04 -0.47 -7.98
C ARG A 37 5.23 -0.66 -6.69
N MET A 38 4.68 0.42 -6.15
CA MET A 38 3.97 0.42 -4.86
C MET A 38 2.73 1.31 -4.99
N LEU A 39 1.62 0.90 -4.40
CA LEU A 39 0.41 1.70 -4.30
C LEU A 39 -0.03 1.68 -2.86
N LEU A 40 -0.33 2.85 -2.32
CA LEU A 40 -1.02 2.93 -1.05
C LEU A 40 -2.51 3.01 -1.34
N VAL A 41 -3.27 2.05 -0.85
CA VAL A 41 -4.73 1.99 -1.03
C VAL A 41 -5.41 1.88 0.32
N GLU A 42 -6.51 2.59 0.48
CA GLU A 42 -7.42 2.44 1.60
C GLU A 42 -8.63 1.62 1.15
N ALA A 43 -8.84 0.48 1.79
CA ALA A 43 -9.86 -0.47 1.41
C ALA A 43 -10.32 -1.31 2.61
N PRO A 44 -11.50 -1.94 2.55
CA PRO A 44 -11.83 -3.00 3.48
C PRO A 44 -10.94 -4.24 3.23
N PRO A 45 -10.61 -5.02 4.28
CA PRO A 45 -9.74 -6.20 4.17
C PRO A 45 -10.23 -7.21 3.12
N ASP A 46 -11.55 -7.37 3.01
CA ASP A 46 -12.18 -8.26 2.02
C ASP A 46 -11.86 -7.85 0.57
N ALA A 47 -11.91 -6.55 0.26
CA ALA A 47 -11.61 -6.05 -1.07
C ALA A 47 -10.12 -6.20 -1.44
N VAL A 48 -9.21 -6.02 -0.48
CA VAL A 48 -7.76 -6.22 -0.70
C VAL A 48 -7.42 -7.69 -0.91
N GLU A 49 -8.07 -8.60 -0.18
CA GLU A 49 -7.90 -10.03 -0.41
C GLU A 49 -8.39 -10.44 -1.80
N GLN A 50 -9.55 -9.94 -2.23
CA GLN A 50 -10.06 -10.15 -3.58
C GLN A 50 -9.11 -9.58 -4.65
N LEU A 51 -8.54 -8.40 -4.41
CA LEU A 51 -7.53 -7.80 -5.29
C LEU A 51 -6.30 -8.67 -5.43
N ALA A 52 -5.76 -9.17 -4.31
CA ALA A 52 -4.59 -10.03 -4.31
C ALA A 52 -4.84 -11.36 -5.04
N LYS A 53 -6.06 -11.91 -4.93
CA LYS A 53 -6.49 -13.10 -5.68
C LYS A 53 -6.66 -12.81 -7.18
N ALA A 54 -7.20 -11.65 -7.53
CA ALA A 54 -7.46 -11.25 -8.92
C ALA A 54 -6.20 -10.82 -9.67
N LEU A 55 -5.14 -10.41 -8.95
CA LEU A 55 -3.92 -9.86 -9.52
C LEU A 55 -2.69 -10.73 -9.14
N PRO A 56 -2.36 -11.76 -9.92
CA PRO A 56 -1.16 -12.55 -9.68
C PRO A 56 0.10 -11.67 -9.83
N GLY A 57 1.04 -11.79 -8.90
CA GLY A 57 2.25 -10.96 -8.86
C GLY A 57 2.07 -9.62 -8.13
N TRP A 58 1.00 -9.48 -7.36
CA TRP A 58 0.83 -8.41 -6.38
C TRP A 58 0.86 -8.97 -4.97
N THR A 59 1.56 -8.28 -4.10
CA THR A 59 1.59 -8.57 -2.66
C THR A 59 1.02 -7.37 -1.92
N TYR A 60 0.14 -7.60 -0.94
CA TYR A 60 -0.36 -6.54 -0.07
C TYR A 60 0.30 -6.65 1.31
N SER A 61 0.44 -5.52 1.99
CA SER A 61 0.87 -5.44 3.38
C SER A 61 0.08 -4.34 4.07
N SER A 62 -0.36 -4.54 5.30
CA SER A 62 -0.96 -3.45 6.07
C SER A 62 0.05 -2.32 6.26
N GLU A 63 -0.40 -1.08 6.13
CA GLU A 63 0.43 0.08 6.45
C GLU A 63 0.70 0.05 7.95
N GLN A 64 1.88 -0.42 8.35
CA GLN A 64 2.35 -0.29 9.72
C GLN A 64 3.11 1.02 9.82
N THR A 65 2.52 2.00 10.50
CA THR A 65 3.25 3.20 10.92
C THR A 65 4.30 2.78 11.94
N ILE A 66 5.52 2.51 11.49
CA ILE A 66 6.64 2.30 12.40
C ILE A 66 6.99 3.68 12.94
N GLN A 67 6.69 3.91 14.22
CA GLN A 67 7.16 5.11 14.92
C GLN A 67 8.68 5.05 14.94
N LEU A 68 9.33 5.83 14.09
CA LEU A 68 10.78 5.95 14.09
C LEU A 68 11.16 6.57 15.45
N PRO A 69 11.97 5.91 16.29
CA PRO A 69 12.42 6.50 17.54
C PRO A 69 13.23 7.75 17.22
N ASP A 70 12.80 8.91 17.74
CA ASP A 70 13.48 10.19 17.54
C ASP A 70 14.91 10.09 18.08
N PRO A 71 15.95 10.25 17.24
CA PRO A 71 17.33 10.04 17.65
C PRO A 71 17.94 11.28 18.33
N ARG A 72 17.17 12.29 18.78
CA ARG A 72 17.79 13.49 19.35
C ARG A 72 18.40 13.19 20.72
N PRO A 73 19.74 13.25 20.86
CA PRO A 73 20.33 13.30 22.20
C PRO A 73 19.92 14.63 22.83
N LYS A 74 19.22 14.58 23.97
CA LYS A 74 19.09 15.73 24.86
C LYS A 74 20.49 16.13 25.31
N LEU A 75 21.07 17.15 24.68
CA LEU A 75 22.30 17.79 25.13
C LEU A 75 22.05 18.30 26.56
N ARG A 76 22.64 17.62 27.56
CA ARG A 76 22.69 18.12 28.94
C ARG A 76 23.72 19.25 28.93
N SER A 77 23.26 20.51 28.96
CA SER A 77 24.14 21.61 29.36
C SER A 77 24.61 21.37 30.79
N SER A 78 25.93 21.35 30.97
CA SER A 78 26.59 21.50 32.27
C SER A 78 26.98 22.95 32.49
#